data_AF-A0A526RPV7-F1
#
_entry.id   AF-A0A526RPV7-F1
#
_cell.length_a   1.000
_cell.length_b   1.000
_cell.length_c   1.000
_cell.angle_alpha   90.00
_cell.angle_beta   90.00
_cell.angle_gamma   90.00
#
_symmetry.space_group_name_H-M   'P 1'
#
loop_
_entity.id
_entity.type
_entity.pdbx_description
1 polymer ?
#
loop_
_entity_poly.entity_id
_entity_poly.type
_entity_poly.pdbx_seq_one_letter_code
_entity_poly.pdbx_strand_id
1 'polypeptide(L)'
;MTATWFRRLYFTVIALFLAAPLIVVAGVSVNSRQELTFPPVGFSAAWYAQIFTDPEWRLALIHSVTLAVCSAAIAVAIALPLAWFL
;
A
#
# COMPACT_ATOMS: atom_id res chain seq x y z
N MET A 1 -12.27 -32.21 10.78
CA MET A 1 -12.83 -31.48 9.62
C MET A 1 -13.48 -30.15 10.00
N THR A 2 -14.04 -29.99 11.21
CA THR A 2 -14.70 -28.74 11.67
C THR A 2 -13.73 -27.68 12.19
N ALA A 3 -12.68 -28.07 12.92
CA ALA A 3 -11.72 -27.12 13.52
C ALA A 3 -10.95 -26.27 12.49
N THR A 4 -10.68 -26.80 11.30
CA THR A 4 -10.01 -26.06 10.21
C THR A 4 -10.90 -24.98 9.61
N TRP A 5 -12.22 -25.19 9.58
CA TRP A 5 -13.18 -24.22 9.07
C TRP A 5 -13.31 -23.02 10.00
N PHE A 6 -13.44 -23.24 11.31
CA PHE A 6 -13.45 -22.16 12.30
C PHE A 6 -12.16 -21.34 12.27
N ARG A 7 -11.01 -22.01 12.18
CA ARG A 7 -9.71 -21.33 12.05
C ARG A 7 -9.63 -20.47 10.79
N ARG A 8 -10.08 -20.99 9.65
CA ARG A 8 -10.11 -20.24 8.39
C ARG A 8 -11.03 -19.03 8.51
N LEU A 9 -12.25 -19.21 9.01
CA LEU A 9 -13.20 -18.12 9.22
C LEU A 9 -12.61 -17.01 10.10
N TYR A 10 -12.00 -17.39 11.23
CA TYR A 10 -11.35 -16.44 12.14
C TYR A 10 -10.26 -15.62 11.45
N PHE A 11 -9.34 -16.27 10.73
CA PHE A 11 -8.30 -15.56 10.00
C PHE A 11 -8.85 -14.71 8.85
N THR A 12 -9.90 -15.16 8.16
CA THR A 12 -10.56 -14.37 7.12
C THR A 12 -11.19 -13.10 7.68
N VAL A 13 -11.88 -13.19 8.82
CA VAL A 13 -12.48 -12.02 9.49
C VAL A 13 -11.40 -11.02 9.91
N ILE A 14 -10.30 -11.50 10.50
CA ILE A 14 -9.16 -10.63 10.86
C ILE A 14 -8.54 -9.99 9.62
N ALA A 15 -8.30 -10.76 8.57
CA ALA A 15 -7.74 -10.23 7.33
C ALA A 15 -8.63 -9.15 6.71
N LEU A 16 -9.96 -9.36 6.70
CA LEU A 16 -10.92 -8.37 6.24
C LEU A 16 -10.93 -7.11 7.12
N PHE A 17 -10.85 -7.27 8.44
CA PHE A 17 -10.78 -6.15 9.37
C PHE A 17 -9.51 -5.31 9.16
N LEU A 18 -8.35 -5.96 9.02
CA LEU A 18 -7.08 -5.30 8.75
C LEU A 18 -7.05 -4.65 7.36
N ALA A 19 -7.72 -5.25 6.37
CA ALA A 19 -7.83 -4.71 5.02
C ALA A 19 -8.89 -3.60 4.89
N ALA A 20 -9.84 -3.49 5.83
CA ALA A 20 -10.94 -2.52 5.78
C ALA A 20 -10.48 -1.07 5.49
N PRO A 21 -9.46 -0.51 6.18
CA PRO A 21 -9.00 0.84 5.86
C PRO A 21 -8.39 0.95 4.45
N LEU A 22 -7.69 -0.08 3.96
CA LEU A 22 -7.18 -0.10 2.59
C LEU A 22 -8.33 -0.14 1.57
N ILE A 23 -9.39 -0.89 1.84
CA ILE A 23 -10.59 -0.94 0.98
C ILE A 23 -11.25 0.44 0.90
N VAL A 24 -11.36 1.15 2.02
CA VAL A 24 -11.90 2.52 2.05
C VAL A 24 -11.03 3.47 1.22
N VAL A 25 -9.70 3.46 1.41
CA VAL A 25 -8.77 4.30 0.64
C VAL A 25 -8.82 3.96 -0.86
N ALA A 26 -8.92 2.67 -1.21
CA ALA A 26 -9.08 2.24 -2.60
C ALA A 26 -10.43 2.65 -3.20
N GLY A 27 -11.50 2.72 -2.40
CA GLY A 27 -12.78 3.28 -2.85
C GLY A 27 -12.69 4.78 -3.08
N VAL A 28 -12.01 5.51 -2.20
CA VAL A 28 -11.81 6.97 -2.32
C VAL A 28 -10.88 7.33 -3.48
N SER A 29 -9.92 6.46 -3.85
CA SER A 29 -9.00 6.74 -4.96
C SER A 29 -9.67 6.82 -6.33
N VAL A 30 -10.88 6.27 -6.48
CA VAL A 30 -11.70 6.37 -7.69
C VAL A 30 -12.75 7.49 -7.63
N ASN A 31 -12.71 8.33 -6.61
CA ASN A 31 -13.68 9.41 -6.43
C ASN A 31 -13.48 10.53 -7.46
N SER A 32 -14.60 11.03 -8.00
CA SER A 32 -14.58 12.11 -9.00
C SER A 32 -14.21 13.48 -8.42
N ARG A 33 -14.46 13.68 -7.13
CA ARG A 33 -14.14 14.91 -6.39
C ARG A 33 -12.91 14.71 -5.52
N GLN A 34 -12.19 15.80 -5.27
CA GLN A 34 -11.02 15.85 -4.39
C GLN A 34 -11.42 15.88 -2.91
N GLU A 35 -12.35 15.01 -2.54
CA GLU A 35 -12.91 14.87 -1.20
C GLU A 35 -12.70 13.43 -0.72
N LEU A 36 -12.23 13.28 0.53
CA LEU A 36 -12.05 11.99 1.19
C LEU A 36 -13.39 11.46 1.72
N THR A 37 -14.40 11.42 0.86
CA THR A 37 -15.76 11.00 1.20
C THR A 37 -15.98 9.56 0.78
N PHE A 38 -16.40 8.72 1.74
CA PHE A 38 -16.80 7.34 1.48
C PHE A 38 -18.30 7.17 1.81
N PRO A 39 -19.10 6.49 0.97
CA PRO A 39 -18.74 5.84 -0.30
C PRO A 39 -18.43 6.86 -1.43
N PRO A 40 -17.60 6.49 -2.43
CA PRO A 40 -17.22 7.39 -3.52
C PRO A 40 -18.44 7.80 -4.34
N VAL A 41 -18.47 9.07 -4.76
CA VAL A 41 -19.55 9.66 -5.55
C VAL A 41 -19.05 9.95 -6.97
N GLY A 42 -19.49 9.11 -7.91
CA GLY A 42 -18.98 9.13 -9.29
C GLY A 42 -17.61 8.44 -9.41
N PHE A 43 -17.38 7.82 -10.57
CA PHE A 43 -16.14 7.08 -10.86
C PHE A 43 -15.19 7.95 -11.70
N SER A 44 -13.95 8.10 -11.25
CA SER A 44 -12.91 8.84 -11.95
C SER A 44 -11.54 8.16 -11.82
N ALA A 45 -10.85 7.98 -12.95
CA ALA A 45 -9.47 7.54 -13.00
C ALA A 45 -8.48 8.72 -13.10
N ALA A 46 -8.94 9.96 -12.93
CA ALA A 46 -8.12 11.16 -13.13
C ALA A 46 -6.90 11.21 -12.20
N TRP A 47 -7.03 10.76 -10.96
CA TRP A 47 -5.91 10.70 -10.00
C TRP A 47 -4.80 9.75 -10.45
N TYR A 48 -5.17 8.61 -11.04
CA TYR A 48 -4.20 7.68 -11.61
C TYR A 48 -3.51 8.26 -12.84
N ALA A 49 -4.24 9.00 -13.68
CA ALA A 49 -3.65 9.72 -14.81
C ALA A 49 -2.68 10.83 -14.34
N GLN A 50 -3.01 11.52 -13.24
CA GLN A 50 -2.19 12.60 -12.69
C GLN A 50 -0.77 12.12 -12.32
N ILE A 51 -0.62 10.87 -11.85
CA ILE A 51 0.70 10.28 -11.56
C ILE A 51 1.62 10.32 -12.80
N PHE A 52 1.07 10.24 -14.02
CA PHE A 52 1.85 10.27 -15.25
C PHE A 52 1.96 11.68 -15.85
N THR A 53 0.93 12.50 -15.72
CA THR A 53 0.89 13.83 -16.32
C THR A 53 1.57 14.90 -15.48
N ASP A 54 1.63 14.72 -14.15
CA ASP A 54 2.21 15.67 -13.21
C ASP A 54 3.69 15.34 -12.93
N PRO A 55 4.64 16.19 -13.35
CA PRO A 55 6.07 15.94 -13.13
C PRO A 55 6.47 15.87 -11.67
N GLU A 56 5.81 16.61 -10.77
CA GLU A 56 6.14 16.63 -9.34
C GLU A 56 5.80 15.30 -8.69
N TRP A 57 4.64 14.71 -9.02
CA TRP A 57 4.27 13.36 -8.56
C TRP A 57 5.29 12.30 -9.01
N ARG A 58 5.75 12.38 -10.26
CA ARG A 58 6.76 11.45 -10.79
C ARG A 58 8.10 11.61 -10.11
N LEU A 59 8.56 12.84 -9.92
CA LEU A 59 9.83 13.11 -9.25
C LEU A 59 9.79 12.62 -7.80
N ALA A 60 8.70 12.93 -7.06
CA ALA A 60 8.52 12.44 -5.69
C ALA A 60 8.56 10.90 -5.61
N LEU A 61 7.92 10.21 -6.55
CA LEU A 61 7.95 8.74 -6.64
C LEU A 61 9.36 8.22 -6.89
N ILE A 62 10.07 8.79 -7.87
CA ILE A 62 11.43 8.38 -8.22
C ILE A 62 12.39 8.60 -7.04
N HIS A 63 12.33 9.76 -6.40
CA HIS A 63 13.14 10.07 -5.23
C HIS A 63 12.87 9.08 -4.08
N SER A 64 11.60 8.80 -3.79
CA SER A 64 11.22 7.86 -2.73
C SER A 64 11.73 6.45 -3.00
N VAL A 65 11.53 5.94 -4.22
CA VAL A 65 11.99 4.59 -4.60
C VAL A 65 13.51 4.50 -4.60
N THR A 66 14.19 5.51 -5.14
CA THR A 66 15.66 5.56 -5.16
C THR A 66 16.21 5.56 -3.74
N LEU A 67 15.67 6.40 -2.87
CA LEU A 67 16.07 6.47 -1.46
C LEU A 67 15.82 5.13 -0.75
N ALA A 68 14.64 4.54 -0.93
CA ALA A 68 14.27 3.28 -0.30
C ALA A 68 15.20 2.13 -0.74
N VAL A 69 15.49 2.01 -2.03
CA VAL A 69 16.36 0.96 -2.58
C VAL A 69 17.79 1.13 -2.10
N CYS A 70 18.35 2.33 -2.18
CA CYS A 70 19.72 2.59 -1.71
C CYS A 70 19.84 2.34 -0.20
N SER A 71 18.88 2.83 0.59
CA SER A 71 18.86 2.62 2.03
C SER A 71 18.75 1.14 2.39
N ALA A 72 17.84 0.39 1.74
CA ALA A 72 17.67 -1.03 1.98
C ALA A 72 18.93 -1.83 1.58
N ALA A 73 19.54 -1.49 0.44
CA ALA A 73 20.76 -2.16 -0.02
C ALA A 73 21.92 -1.98 0.96
N ILE A 74 22.16 -0.74 1.44
CA ILE A 74 23.19 -0.44 2.44
C ILE A 74 22.88 -1.17 3.75
N ALA A 75 21.64 -1.10 4.22
CA ALA A 75 21.21 -1.76 5.45
C ALA A 75 21.45 -3.27 5.39
N VAL A 76 21.05 -3.93 4.29
CA VAL A 76 21.25 -5.37 4.11
C VAL A 76 22.74 -5.72 3.97
N ALA A 77 23.51 -4.93 3.22
CA ALA A 77 24.94 -5.15 3.05
C ALA A 77 25.70 -5.12 4.38
N ILE A 78 25.26 -4.30 5.34
CA ILE A 78 25.84 -4.19 6.68
C ILE A 78 25.26 -5.25 7.63
N ALA A 79 23.94 -5.39 7.67
CA ALA A 79 23.25 -6.25 8.63
C ALA A 79 23.48 -7.73 8.36
N LEU A 80 23.54 -8.16 7.10
CA LEU A 80 23.70 -9.57 6.73
C LEU A 80 25.01 -10.19 7.28
N PRO A 81 26.20 -9.59 7.10
CA PRO A 81 27.43 -10.12 7.71
C PRO A 81 27.45 -9.98 9.23
N LEU A 82 26.90 -8.90 9.80
CA LEU A 82 26.80 -8.72 11.25
C LEU A 82 25.95 -9.82 11.91
N ALA A 83 24.81 -10.15 11.31
CA ALA A 83 23.90 -11.19 11.79
C ALA A 83 24.48 -12.61 11.71
N TRP A 84 25.50 -12.83 10.86
CA TRP A 84 26.22 -14.10 10.80
C TRP A 84 27.30 -14.20 11.89
N PHE A 85 27.90 -13.06 12.28
CA PHE A 85 29.00 -13.02 13.23
C PHE A 85 28.55 -12.99 14.70
N LEU A 86 27.41 -12.35 14.99
CA LEU A 86 26.79 -12.29 16.32
C LEU A 86 25.91 -13.51 16.60
#